data_AF-A0A2V6IRI3-F1
#
_entry.id   AF-A0A2V6IRI3-F1
#
_cell.length_a   1.000
_cell.length_b   1.000
_cell.length_c   1.000
_cell.angle_alpha   90.00
_cell.angle_beta   90.00
_cell.angle_gamma   90.00
#
_symmetry.space_group_name_H-M   'P 1'
#
loop_
_entity.id
_entity.type
_entity.pdbx_description
1 polymer ?
#
loop_
_entity_poly.entity_id
_entity_poly.type
_entity_poly.pdbx_seq_one_letter_code
_entity_poly.pdbx_strand_id
1 'polypeptide(L)' 'GDKVLISKYGGTEIKIDDQNYLIMREDDILGIIG' A
#
# COMPACT_ATOMS: atom_id res chain seq x y z
N GLY A 1 0.23 -12.02 5.20
CA GLY A 1 0.28 -10.91 4.24
C GLY A 1 1.73 -10.64 3.91
N ASP A 2 2.00 -10.22 2.69
CA ASP A 2 3.36 -10.05 2.20
C ASP A 2 3.82 -8.61 2.42
N LYS A 3 5.11 -8.44 2.72
CA LYS A 3 5.72 -7.10 2.74
C LYS A 3 6.12 -6.76 1.32
N VAL A 4 5.67 -5.63 0.83
CA VAL A 4 5.90 -5.21 -0.56
C VAL A 4 6.54 -3.82 -0.60
N LEU A 5 7.28 -3.57 -1.66
CA LEU A 5 7.74 -2.24 -2.04
C LEU A 5 6.69 -1.59 -2.94
N ILE A 6 6.34 -0.36 -2.61
CA ILE A 6 5.35 0.43 -3.34
C ILE A 6 5.97 1.73 -3.83
N SER A 7 5.40 2.30 -4.89
CA SER A 7 5.79 3.63 -5.37
C SER A 7 5.50 4.72 -4.32
N LYS A 8 6.38 5.73 -4.20
CA LYS A 8 6.31 6.75 -3.15
C LYS A 8 5.08 7.66 -3.22
N TYR A 9 4.45 7.77 -4.39
CA TYR A 9 3.40 8.74 -4.68
C TYR A 9 2.08 8.09 -5.12
N GLY A 10 1.91 6.78 -4.89
CA GLY A 10 0.72 6.02 -5.27
C GLY A 10 -0.26 5.80 -4.12
N GLY A 11 -1.55 5.80 -4.43
CA GLY A 11 -2.63 5.41 -3.51
C GLY A 11 -3.39 6.55 -2.82
N THR A 12 -4.44 6.17 -2.10
CA THR A 12 -5.30 7.05 -1.30
C THR A 12 -5.28 6.59 0.15
N GLU A 13 -4.90 7.49 1.06
CA GLU A 13 -4.97 7.23 2.50
C GLU A 13 -6.43 7.30 2.98
N ILE A 14 -6.86 6.29 3.73
CA ILE A 14 -8.16 6.25 4.39
C ILE A 14 -8.00 5.85 5.85
N LYS A 15 -8.96 6.26 6.68
CA LYS A 15 -9.01 5.87 8.09
C LYS A 15 -10.22 4.99 8.33
N ILE A 16 -10.01 3.82 8.93
CA ILE A 16 -11.05 2.89 9.35
C ILE A 16 -10.71 2.44 10.77
N ASP A 17 -11.66 2.53 11.69
CA ASP A 17 -11.52 2.05 13.08
C ASP A 17 -10.21 2.49 13.75
N ASP A 18 -9.91 3.79 13.67
CA ASP A 18 -8.70 4.45 14.18
C ASP A 18 -7.36 3.97 13.58
N GLN A 19 -7.41 3.23 12.49
CA GLN A 19 -6.23 2.76 11.75
C GLN A 19 -6.15 3.42 10.37
N ASN A 20 -4.94 3.83 9.99
CA ASN A 20 -4.67 4.37 8.67
C ASN A 20 -4.35 3.21 7.71
N TYR A 21 -5.02 3.20 6.58
CA TYR A 21 -4.78 2.28 5.48
C TYR A 21 -4.46 3.06 4.21
N LEU A 22 -3.66 2.47 3.34
CA LEU A 22 -3.38 2.98 2.01
C LEU A 22 -4.06 2.06 0.99
N ILE A 23 -5.05 2.58 0.27
CA ILE A 23 -5.66 1.86 -0.86
C ILE A 23 -4.85 2.20 -2.10
N MET A 24 -4.41 1.18 -2.83
CA MET A 24 -3.68 1.34 -4.08
C MET A 24 -3.96 0.21 -5.06
N ARG A 25 -3.52 0.37 -6.30
CA ARG A 25 -3.66 -0.67 -7.33
C ARG A 25 -2.50 -1.65 -7.20
N GLU A 26 -2.73 -2.88 -7.64
CA GLU A 26 -1.69 -3.91 -7.68
C GLU A 26 -0.50 -3.50 -8.55
N ASP A 27 -0.75 -2.78 -9.65
CA ASP A 27 0.28 -2.26 -10.56
C ASP A 27 1.25 -1.27 -9.88
N ASP A 28 0.90 -0.72 -8.71
CA ASP A 28 1.78 0.18 -7.94
C ASP A 28 2.82 -0.60 -7.09
N ILE A 29 2.74 -1.93 -7.06
CA ILE A 29 3.68 -2.82 -6.37
C ILE A 29 4.93 -3.01 -7.22
N LEU A 30 6.07 -2.54 -6.70
CA LEU A 30 7.37 -2.65 -7.35
C LEU A 30 8.03 -4.01 -7.14
N GLY A 31 7.65 -4.72 -6.07
CA GLY A 31 8.16 -6.05 -5.76
C GLY A 31 7.82 -6.51 -4.34
N ILE A 32 8.04 -7.79 -4.08
CA ILE A 32 7.83 -8.42 -2.78
C ILE A 32 9.17 -8.50 -2.03
N ILE A 33 9.15 -8.14 -0.75
CA ILE A 33 10.28 -8.31 0.16
C ILE A 33 10.13 -9.68 0.84
N GLY A 34 11.01 -10.62 0.47
CA GLY A 34 11.16 -11.94 1.09
C GLY A 34 12.19 -11.96 2.20
#